data_AF-A0A1F9SHG6-F1
#
_entry.id   AF-A0A1F9SHG6-F1
#
_cell.length_a   1.000
_cell.length_b   1.000
_cell.length_c   1.000
_cell.angle_alpha   90.00
_cell.angle_beta   90.00
_cell.angle_gamma   90.00
#
_symmetry.space_group_name_H-M   'P 1'
#
loop_
_entity.id
_entity.type
_entity.pdbx_description
1 polymer ?
#
loop_
_entity_poly.entity_id
_entity_poly.type
_entity_poly.pdbx_seq_one_letter_code
_entity_poly.pdbx_strand_id
1 'polypeptide(L)'
;MSKLENQTMLVTALRAFTGALPPGYTTEKEFFLTSLTNMEEYLGELQRETLAEACGSFLRRLDARRVGPAEIDAFKAAVDHLLSNEDFRLVSAGMAGSPDFIRQRLSGVRPVSLLRAAKKGGVLHPETARRLDAVYSRLNFPALVRQVEAAPNDLAANAALGRAREEVAEYCVLYRVQAGAADTLTPFSLATVDAALAASYLLFRNIGKATGRAL
;
A
#
# COMPACT_ATOMS: atom_id res chain seq x y z
N MET A 1 17.23 -5.38 -7.52
CA MET A 1 16.28 -5.06 -8.60
C MET A 1 16.25 -3.56 -8.77
N SER A 2 16.02 -3.06 -9.97
CA SER A 2 15.84 -1.63 -10.23
C SER A 2 14.40 -1.20 -9.96
N LYS A 3 14.16 0.10 -9.72
CA LYS A 3 12.82 0.67 -9.51
C LYS A 3 11.83 0.33 -10.61
N LEU A 4 12.30 0.32 -11.86
CA LEU A 4 11.48 -0.03 -13.01
C LEU A 4 11.08 -1.52 -13.00
N GLU A 5 11.97 -2.40 -12.56
CA GLU A 5 11.66 -3.82 -12.39
C GLU A 5 10.60 -4.02 -11.30
N ASN A 6 10.79 -3.44 -10.11
CA ASN A 6 9.82 -3.54 -9.01
C ASN A 6 8.44 -2.99 -9.41
N GLN A 7 8.42 -1.86 -10.13
CA GLN A 7 7.18 -1.31 -10.67
C GLN A 7 6.51 -2.24 -11.68
N THR A 8 7.29 -2.78 -12.63
CA THR A 8 6.77 -3.71 -13.64
C THR A 8 6.20 -4.97 -13.00
N MET A 9 6.89 -5.50 -11.99
CA MET A 9 6.43 -6.67 -11.23
C MET A 9 5.17 -6.37 -10.43
N LEU A 10 5.10 -5.23 -9.73
CA LEU A 10 3.91 -4.81 -8.99
C LEU A 10 2.69 -4.64 -9.92
N VAL A 11 2.86 -3.95 -11.05
CA VAL A 11 1.79 -3.72 -12.02
C VAL A 11 1.32 -5.04 -12.64
N THR A 12 2.26 -5.93 -12.98
CA THR A 12 1.94 -7.26 -13.51
C THR A 12 1.18 -8.09 -12.50
N ALA A 13 1.63 -8.09 -11.23
CA ALA A 13 0.97 -8.79 -10.14
C ALA A 13 -0.44 -8.22 -9.87
N LEU A 14 -0.61 -6.90 -9.88
CA LEU A 14 -1.92 -6.26 -9.75
C LEU A 14 -2.88 -6.65 -10.88
N ARG A 15 -2.40 -6.65 -12.13
CA ARG A 15 -3.20 -7.08 -13.29
C ARG A 15 -3.60 -8.55 -13.20
N ALA A 16 -2.69 -9.42 -12.77
CA ALA A 16 -3.01 -10.82 -12.55
C ALA A 16 -4.04 -10.98 -11.42
N PHE A 17 -3.85 -10.24 -10.31
CA PHE A 17 -4.75 -10.26 -9.16
C PHE A 17 -6.16 -9.79 -9.50
N THR A 18 -6.32 -8.78 -10.35
CA THR A 18 -7.64 -8.25 -10.74
C THR A 18 -8.25 -8.95 -11.96
N GLY A 19 -7.50 -9.83 -12.61
CA GLY A 19 -7.96 -10.59 -13.79
C GLY A 19 -8.76 -11.85 -13.45
N ALA A 20 -8.81 -12.81 -14.38
CA ALA A 20 -9.38 -14.13 -14.12
C ALA A 20 -8.48 -14.96 -13.17
N LEU A 21 -9.03 -15.97 -12.51
CA LEU A 21 -8.25 -16.93 -11.73
C LEU A 21 -7.29 -17.70 -12.66
N PRO A 22 -5.96 -17.68 -12.42
CA PRO A 22 -5.03 -18.42 -13.27
C PRO A 22 -5.23 -19.93 -13.13
N PRO A 23 -5.04 -20.72 -14.22
CA PRO A 23 -5.33 -22.16 -14.23
C PRO A 23 -4.43 -23.01 -13.30
N GLY A 24 -3.37 -22.43 -12.73
CA GLY A 24 -2.48 -23.10 -11.79
C GLY A 24 -2.95 -23.07 -10.32
N TYR A 25 -4.03 -22.35 -10.00
CA TYR A 25 -4.55 -22.25 -8.64
C TYR A 25 -5.78 -23.11 -8.44
N THR A 26 -5.83 -23.82 -7.32
CA THR A 26 -6.95 -24.74 -7.03
C THR A 26 -8.14 -24.00 -6.41
N THR A 27 -7.88 -22.85 -5.76
CA THR A 27 -8.91 -22.06 -5.08
C THR A 27 -8.59 -20.56 -5.16
N GLU A 28 -9.63 -19.71 -5.03
CA GLU A 28 -9.46 -18.27 -4.86
C GLU A 28 -8.68 -17.96 -3.58
N LYS A 29 -8.88 -18.73 -2.50
CA LYS A 29 -8.13 -18.55 -1.23
C LYS A 29 -6.62 -18.61 -1.42
N GLU A 30 -6.15 -19.66 -2.09
CA GLU A 30 -4.73 -19.87 -2.39
C GLU A 30 -4.18 -18.72 -3.24
N PHE A 31 -4.86 -18.43 -4.36
CA PHE A 31 -4.46 -17.36 -5.26
C PHE A 31 -4.40 -16.00 -4.57
N PHE A 32 -5.41 -15.68 -3.77
CA PHE A 32 -5.55 -14.38 -3.11
C PHE A 32 -4.39 -14.15 -2.14
N LEU A 33 -4.06 -15.12 -1.29
CA LEU A 33 -2.98 -14.98 -0.31
C LEU A 33 -1.59 -14.91 -0.96
N THR A 34 -1.33 -15.77 -1.94
CA THR A 34 -0.06 -15.76 -2.69
C THR A 34 0.13 -14.42 -3.40
N SER A 35 -0.92 -13.92 -4.05
CA SER A 35 -0.87 -12.64 -4.77
C SER A 35 -0.65 -11.46 -3.83
N LEU A 36 -1.32 -11.41 -2.67
CA LEU A 36 -1.09 -10.37 -1.66
C LEU A 36 0.37 -10.37 -1.17
N THR A 37 0.95 -11.54 -0.96
CA THR A 37 2.34 -11.68 -0.49
C THR A 37 3.34 -11.17 -1.53
N ASN A 38 3.16 -11.54 -2.81
CA ASN A 38 4.01 -11.07 -3.90
C ASN A 38 3.90 -9.54 -4.09
N MET A 39 2.67 -9.01 -4.07
CA MET A 39 2.45 -7.57 -4.21
C MET A 39 3.02 -6.77 -3.02
N GLU A 40 2.96 -7.31 -1.79
CA GLU A 40 3.58 -6.70 -0.61
C GLU A 40 5.08 -6.47 -0.80
N GLU A 41 5.77 -7.48 -1.32
CA GLU A 41 7.22 -7.41 -1.54
C GLU A 41 7.57 -6.31 -2.53
N TYR A 42 6.97 -6.34 -3.73
CA TYR A 42 7.24 -5.36 -4.78
C TYR A 42 6.84 -3.94 -4.38
N LEU A 43 5.68 -3.78 -3.73
CA LEU A 43 5.23 -2.49 -3.21
C LEU A 43 6.19 -1.95 -2.14
N GLY A 44 6.60 -2.81 -1.21
CA GLY A 44 7.51 -2.44 -0.14
C GLY A 44 8.86 -1.96 -0.66
N GLU A 45 9.43 -2.64 -1.67
CA GLU A 45 10.66 -2.17 -2.32
C GLU A 45 10.45 -0.85 -3.05
N LEU A 46 9.37 -0.72 -3.82
CA LEU A 46 9.09 0.49 -4.60
C LEU A 46 8.85 1.71 -3.71
N GLN A 47 8.18 1.55 -2.56
CA GLN A 47 8.03 2.61 -1.55
C GLN A 47 9.38 3.00 -0.93
N ARG A 48 10.26 2.03 -0.63
CA ARG A 48 11.61 2.31 -0.11
C ARG A 48 12.46 3.08 -1.11
N GLU A 49 12.49 2.64 -2.36
CA GLU A 49 13.24 3.26 -3.44
C GLU A 49 12.71 4.67 -3.74
N THR A 50 11.39 4.86 -3.78
CA THR A 50 10.78 6.17 -4.01
C THR A 50 11.09 7.15 -2.87
N LEU A 51 11.03 6.70 -1.62
CA LEU A 51 11.41 7.53 -0.47
C LEU A 51 12.91 7.86 -0.50
N ALA A 52 13.78 6.88 -0.78
CA ALA A 52 15.22 7.09 -0.86
C ALA A 52 15.59 8.10 -1.97
N GLU A 53 14.91 8.03 -3.12
CA GLU A 53 15.08 8.98 -4.21
C GLU A 53 14.64 10.41 -3.82
N ALA A 54 13.47 10.55 -3.17
CA ALA A 54 12.98 11.84 -2.69
C ALA A 54 13.95 12.46 -1.67
N CYS A 55 14.38 11.68 -0.67
CA CYS A 55 15.36 12.10 0.33
C CYS A 55 16.71 12.45 -0.33
N GLY A 56 17.24 11.59 -1.21
CA GLY A 56 18.51 11.81 -1.89
C GLY A 56 18.49 13.03 -2.83
N SER A 57 17.37 13.29 -3.51
CA SER A 57 17.18 14.49 -4.32
C SER A 57 17.21 15.75 -3.46
N PHE A 58 16.51 15.74 -2.32
CA PHE A 58 16.51 16.86 -1.39
C PHE A 58 17.89 17.10 -0.76
N LEU A 59 18.58 16.04 -0.33
CA LEU A 59 19.94 16.14 0.21
C LEU A 59 20.95 16.69 -0.80
N ARG A 60 20.86 16.33 -2.08
CA ARG A 60 21.71 16.94 -3.12
C ARG A 60 21.46 18.44 -3.28
N ARG A 61 20.19 18.89 -3.17
CA ARG A 61 19.86 20.32 -3.20
C ARG A 61 20.37 21.04 -1.95
N LEU A 62 20.29 20.38 -0.79
CA LEU A 62 20.84 20.87 0.48
C LEU A 62 22.35 21.09 0.36
N ASP A 63 23.07 20.13 -0.21
CA ASP A 63 24.52 20.19 -0.41
C ASP A 63 24.93 21.31 -1.37
N ALA A 64 24.12 21.54 -2.40
CA ALA A 64 24.29 22.64 -3.33
C ALA A 64 23.88 24.01 -2.76
N ARG A 65 23.40 24.08 -1.50
CA ARG A 65 22.82 25.29 -0.87
C ARG A 65 21.65 25.89 -1.67
N ARG A 66 20.88 25.04 -2.35
CA ARG A 66 19.73 25.41 -3.19
C ARG A 66 18.39 25.04 -2.55
N VAL A 67 18.30 25.09 -1.23
CA VAL A 67 17.06 24.76 -0.51
C VAL A 67 16.36 26.07 -0.12
N GLY A 68 15.30 26.40 -0.84
CA GLY A 68 14.33 27.43 -0.47
C GLY A 68 12.97 26.83 -0.13
N PRO A 69 11.96 27.67 0.12
CA PRO A 69 10.59 27.23 0.42
C PRO A 69 10.02 26.30 -0.66
N ALA A 70 10.27 26.60 -1.95
CA ALA A 70 9.77 25.80 -3.06
C ALA A 70 10.33 24.36 -3.06
N GLU A 71 11.63 24.20 -2.73
CA GLU A 71 12.25 22.88 -2.61
C GLU A 71 11.72 22.08 -1.42
N ILE A 72 11.47 22.77 -0.31
CA ILE A 72 10.87 22.16 0.89
C ILE A 72 9.46 21.67 0.56
N ASP A 73 8.65 22.49 -0.12
CA ASP A 73 7.28 22.12 -0.47
C ASP A 73 7.24 21.00 -1.50
N ALA A 74 8.14 21.01 -2.49
CA ALA A 74 8.29 19.92 -3.45
C ALA A 74 8.70 18.60 -2.75
N PHE A 75 9.62 18.68 -1.78
CA PHE A 75 10.01 17.51 -1.00
C PHE A 75 8.85 16.99 -0.14
N LYS A 76 8.15 17.87 0.56
CA LYS A 76 6.95 17.53 1.34
C LYS A 76 5.91 16.84 0.47
N ALA A 77 5.58 17.41 -0.69
CA ALA A 77 4.63 16.79 -1.63
C ALA A 77 5.07 15.40 -2.09
N ALA A 78 6.39 15.17 -2.27
CA ALA A 78 6.92 13.87 -2.67
C ALA A 78 6.83 12.80 -1.56
N VAL A 79 6.84 13.19 -0.28
CA VAL A 79 6.87 12.25 0.85
C VAL A 79 5.56 12.16 1.64
N ASP A 80 4.61 13.06 1.43
CA ASP A 80 3.32 13.14 2.18
C ASP A 80 2.55 11.82 2.22
N HIS A 81 2.54 11.08 1.11
CA HIS A 81 1.85 9.79 1.01
C HIS A 81 2.74 8.58 1.36
N LEU A 82 4.04 8.79 1.56
CA LEU A 82 4.99 7.73 1.91
C LEU A 82 5.24 7.67 3.42
N LEU A 83 5.02 8.76 4.16
CA LEU A 83 5.36 8.86 5.57
C LEU A 83 4.15 8.79 6.48
N SER A 84 4.41 8.49 7.76
CA SER A 84 3.41 8.68 8.80
C SER A 84 3.23 10.17 9.03
N ASN A 85 2.06 10.59 9.51
CA ASN A 85 1.84 12.00 9.87
C ASN A 85 2.84 12.47 10.95
N GLU A 86 3.26 11.57 11.84
CA GLU A 86 4.28 11.85 12.85
C GLU A 86 5.66 12.08 12.22
N ASP A 87 6.15 11.14 11.40
CA ASP A 87 7.42 11.28 10.69
C ASP A 87 7.40 12.51 9.77
N PHE A 88 6.29 12.74 9.08
CA PHE A 88 6.11 13.90 8.23
C PHE A 88 6.19 15.21 9.02
N ARG A 89 5.57 15.29 10.20
CA ARG A 89 5.67 16.46 11.08
C ARG A 89 7.09 16.64 11.61
N LEU A 90 7.76 15.57 12.03
CA LEU A 90 9.14 15.60 12.51
C LEU A 90 10.09 16.09 11.42
N VAL A 91 9.93 15.57 10.20
CA VAL A 91 10.69 15.98 9.02
C VAL A 91 10.40 17.44 8.69
N SER A 92 9.12 17.85 8.66
CA SER A 92 8.71 19.21 8.32
C SER A 92 9.20 20.25 9.34
N ALA A 93 9.14 19.95 10.64
CA ALA A 93 9.64 20.81 11.70
C ALA A 93 11.18 20.89 11.70
N GLY A 94 11.86 19.81 11.29
CA GLY A 94 13.31 19.73 11.23
C GLY A 94 13.95 20.51 10.08
N MET A 95 13.17 21.01 9.11
CA MET A 95 13.67 21.76 7.95
C MET A 95 14.22 23.16 8.28
N ALA A 96 14.05 23.63 9.52
CA ALA A 96 14.68 24.85 10.02
C ALA A 96 16.05 24.61 10.71
N GLY A 97 16.54 23.37 10.73
CA GLY A 97 17.78 22.98 11.41
C GLY A 97 19.05 23.06 10.55
N SER A 98 20.19 22.66 11.15
CA SER A 98 21.45 22.55 10.41
C SER A 98 21.39 21.44 9.35
N PRO A 99 22.19 21.50 8.27
CA PRO A 99 22.22 20.46 7.25
C PRO A 99 22.49 19.05 7.79
N ASP A 100 23.37 18.93 8.79
CA ASP A 100 23.69 17.64 9.42
C ASP A 100 22.50 17.07 10.21
N PHE A 101 21.75 17.94 10.89
CA PHE A 101 20.53 17.54 11.58
C PHE A 101 19.47 17.03 10.60
N ILE A 102 19.32 17.70 9.45
CA ILE A 102 18.40 17.29 8.39
C ILE A 102 18.81 15.92 7.82
N ARG A 103 20.10 15.68 7.54
CA ARG A 103 20.60 14.38 7.08
C ARG A 103 20.30 13.27 8.09
N GLN A 104 20.58 13.52 9.37
CA GLN A 104 20.34 12.55 10.43
C GLN A 104 18.84 12.21 10.54
N ARG A 105 17.96 13.20 10.38
CA ARG A 105 16.51 12.96 10.39
C ARG A 105 16.08 12.13 9.20
N LEU A 106 16.50 12.51 7.98
CA LEU A 106 16.10 11.81 6.76
C LEU A 106 16.61 10.36 6.67
N SER A 107 17.73 10.02 7.30
CA SER A 107 18.25 8.64 7.33
C SER A 107 17.39 7.69 8.18
N GLY A 108 16.71 8.23 9.20
CA GLY A 108 15.83 7.49 10.10
C GLY A 108 14.43 7.21 9.53
N VAL A 109 14.04 7.91 8.46
CA VAL A 109 12.68 7.82 7.92
C VAL A 109 12.45 6.48 7.22
N ARG A 110 11.23 5.95 7.36
CA ARG A 110 10.78 4.72 6.71
C ARG A 110 9.41 4.92 6.07
N PRO A 111 9.10 4.23 4.97
CA PRO A 111 7.78 4.33 4.38
C PRO A 111 6.74 3.67 5.30
N VAL A 112 5.56 4.28 5.40
CA VAL A 112 4.40 3.66 6.04
C VAL A 112 3.87 2.54 5.17
N SER A 113 3.53 1.43 5.81
CA SER A 113 2.77 0.35 5.19
C SER A 113 1.57 -0.02 6.07
N LEU A 114 0.38 0.29 5.56
CA LEU A 114 -0.90 -0.13 6.09
C LEU A 114 -1.01 -1.65 6.08
N LEU A 115 -0.49 -2.31 5.03
CA LEU A 115 -0.51 -3.77 4.94
C LEU A 115 0.29 -4.41 6.09
N ARG A 116 1.52 -3.94 6.35
CA ARG A 116 2.30 -4.41 7.50
C ARG A 116 1.60 -4.15 8.83
N ALA A 117 0.93 -3.00 8.96
CA ALA A 117 0.16 -2.68 10.16
C ALA A 117 -1.03 -3.65 10.35
N ALA A 118 -1.76 -3.95 9.29
CA ALA A 118 -2.86 -4.92 9.29
C ALA A 118 -2.40 -6.35 9.62
N LYS A 119 -1.21 -6.76 9.16
CA LYS A 119 -0.58 -8.06 9.47
C LYS A 119 -0.21 -8.20 10.95
N LYS A 120 0.32 -7.14 11.58
CA LYS A 120 0.74 -7.17 13.00
C LYS A 120 -0.41 -7.43 13.98
N GLY A 121 -1.65 -7.16 13.60
CA GLY A 121 -2.84 -7.50 14.40
C GLY A 121 -2.96 -6.80 15.76
N GLY A 122 -2.17 -5.75 16.02
CA GLY A 122 -2.25 -4.92 17.22
C GLY A 122 -3.15 -3.69 17.05
N VAL A 123 -3.23 -2.87 18.10
CA VAL A 123 -3.94 -1.59 18.05
C VAL A 123 -3.27 -0.70 17.02
N LEU A 124 -4.02 -0.41 15.94
CA LEU A 124 -3.58 0.53 14.91
C LEU A 124 -3.61 1.94 15.47
N HIS A 125 -2.66 2.78 15.03
CA HIS A 125 -2.76 4.21 15.26
C HIS A 125 -4.11 4.73 14.72
N PRO A 126 -4.82 5.63 15.42
CA PRO A 126 -6.18 6.02 15.04
C PRO A 126 -6.33 6.50 13.60
N GLU A 127 -5.34 7.19 13.05
CA GLU A 127 -5.36 7.65 11.66
C GLU A 127 -5.20 6.51 10.66
N THR A 128 -4.32 5.55 10.97
CA THR A 128 -4.13 4.32 10.19
C THR A 128 -5.42 3.50 10.18
N ALA A 129 -6.07 3.36 11.34
CA ALA A 129 -7.36 2.69 11.46
C ALA A 129 -8.42 3.39 10.60
N ARG A 130 -8.59 4.72 10.73
CA ARG A 130 -9.55 5.49 9.93
C ARG A 130 -9.34 5.37 8.42
N ARG A 131 -8.09 5.46 7.96
CA ARG A 131 -7.75 5.29 6.53
C ARG A 131 -8.12 3.89 6.05
N LEU A 132 -7.79 2.87 6.84
CA LEU A 132 -8.08 1.48 6.52
C LEU A 132 -9.58 1.19 6.50
N ASP A 133 -10.33 1.69 7.49
CA ASP A 133 -11.79 1.55 7.58
C ASP A 133 -12.50 2.22 6.39
N ALA A 134 -12.02 3.40 5.97
CA ALA A 134 -12.55 4.09 4.81
C ALA A 134 -12.38 3.27 3.53
N VAL A 135 -11.20 2.70 3.31
CA VAL A 135 -10.92 1.87 2.13
C VAL A 135 -11.67 0.54 2.20
N TYR A 136 -11.69 -0.10 3.36
CA TYR A 136 -12.43 -1.35 3.60
C TYR A 136 -13.92 -1.18 3.30
N SER A 137 -14.51 -0.06 3.72
CA SER A 137 -15.90 0.29 3.42
C SER A 137 -16.10 0.61 1.94
N ARG A 138 -15.16 1.34 1.33
CA ARG A 138 -15.21 1.72 -0.10
C ARG A 138 -15.17 0.51 -1.03
N LEU A 139 -14.43 -0.54 -0.66
CA LEU A 139 -14.34 -1.81 -1.39
C LEU A 139 -15.54 -2.74 -1.12
N ASN A 140 -16.55 -2.28 -0.38
CA ASN A 140 -17.74 -3.07 -0.03
C ASN A 140 -17.45 -4.39 0.71
N PHE A 141 -16.26 -4.50 1.34
CA PHE A 141 -15.85 -5.70 2.07
C PHE A 141 -16.75 -6.07 3.26
N PRO A 142 -17.40 -5.13 3.99
CA PRO A 142 -18.40 -5.50 5.00
C PRO A 142 -19.58 -6.30 4.45
N ALA A 143 -19.98 -6.12 3.19
CA ALA A 143 -21.03 -6.93 2.57
C ALA A 143 -20.54 -8.34 2.25
N LEU A 144 -19.30 -8.46 1.76
CA LEU A 144 -18.68 -9.75 1.45
C LEU A 144 -18.48 -10.61 2.71
N VAL A 145 -18.10 -10.00 3.83
CA VAL A 145 -18.02 -10.72 5.12
C VAL A 145 -19.41 -11.25 5.52
N ARG A 146 -20.44 -10.41 5.49
CA ARG A 146 -21.83 -10.82 5.81
C ARG A 146 -22.35 -11.95 4.91
N GLN A 147 -21.98 -11.94 3.63
CA GLN A 147 -22.30 -13.02 2.70
C GLN A 147 -21.71 -14.35 3.17
N VAL A 148 -20.45 -14.36 3.65
CA VAL A 148 -19.79 -15.56 4.16
C VAL A 148 -20.34 -15.98 5.52
N GLU A 149 -20.65 -15.04 6.41
CA GLU A 149 -21.28 -15.33 7.70
C GLU A 149 -22.66 -15.99 7.54
N ALA A 150 -23.44 -15.59 6.53
CA ALA A 150 -24.73 -16.21 6.22
C ALA A 150 -24.60 -17.65 5.71
N ALA A 151 -23.46 -18.01 5.10
CA ALA A 151 -23.20 -19.34 4.57
C ALA A 151 -21.70 -19.69 4.73
N PRO A 152 -21.26 -20.12 5.94
CA PRO A 152 -19.84 -20.23 6.29
C PRO A 152 -19.17 -21.47 5.69
N ASN A 153 -19.07 -21.53 4.36
CA ASN A 153 -18.47 -22.62 3.61
C ASN A 153 -17.44 -22.13 2.57
N ASP A 154 -16.70 -23.07 1.98
CA ASP A 154 -15.64 -22.74 1.02
C ASP A 154 -16.17 -22.12 -0.27
N LEU A 155 -17.37 -22.50 -0.71
CA LEU A 155 -17.97 -21.93 -1.92
C LEU A 155 -18.24 -20.44 -1.73
N ALA A 156 -18.90 -20.07 -0.62
CA ALA A 156 -19.17 -18.67 -0.29
C ALA A 156 -17.90 -17.86 -0.09
N ALA A 157 -16.89 -18.44 0.58
CA ALA A 157 -15.61 -17.79 0.78
C ALA A 157 -14.86 -17.53 -0.53
N ASN A 158 -14.81 -18.52 -1.44
CA ASN A 158 -14.18 -18.32 -2.76
C ASN A 158 -14.94 -17.29 -3.60
N ALA A 159 -16.29 -17.33 -3.60
CA ALA A 159 -17.10 -16.33 -4.30
C ALA A 159 -16.85 -14.91 -3.76
N ALA A 160 -16.77 -14.75 -2.43
CA ALA A 160 -16.47 -13.46 -1.81
C ALA A 160 -15.06 -12.95 -2.17
N LEU A 161 -14.05 -13.82 -2.21
CA LEU A 161 -12.69 -13.45 -2.61
C LEU A 161 -12.58 -13.11 -4.10
N GLY A 162 -13.28 -13.85 -4.97
CA GLY A 162 -13.40 -13.51 -6.39
C GLY A 162 -14.01 -12.11 -6.57
N ARG A 163 -15.13 -11.83 -5.88
CA ARG A 163 -15.76 -10.50 -5.90
C ARG A 163 -14.85 -9.41 -5.34
N ALA A 164 -14.10 -9.69 -4.29
CA ALA A 164 -13.16 -8.73 -3.71
C ALA A 164 -12.07 -8.28 -4.69
N ARG A 165 -11.61 -9.18 -5.57
CA ARG A 165 -10.64 -8.84 -6.63
C ARG A 165 -11.24 -7.85 -7.64
N GLU A 166 -12.52 -8.01 -7.98
CA GLU A 166 -13.25 -7.08 -8.85
C GLU A 166 -13.36 -5.69 -8.19
N GLU A 167 -13.74 -5.63 -6.92
CA GLU A 167 -13.85 -4.37 -6.17
C GLU A 167 -12.49 -3.65 -6.08
N VAL A 168 -11.39 -4.40 -5.89
CA VAL A 168 -10.02 -3.85 -5.92
C VAL A 168 -9.67 -3.32 -7.32
N ALA A 169 -10.08 -4.02 -8.38
CA ALA A 169 -9.87 -3.57 -9.75
C ALA A 169 -10.55 -2.20 -9.98
N GLU A 170 -11.83 -2.09 -9.63
CA GLU A 170 -12.60 -0.85 -9.76
C GLU A 170 -12.00 0.29 -8.93
N TYR A 171 -11.57 -0.01 -7.71
CA TYR A 171 -10.90 0.96 -6.84
C TYR A 171 -9.60 1.48 -7.46
N CYS A 172 -8.71 0.59 -7.94
CA CYS A 172 -7.46 0.98 -8.59
C CYS A 172 -7.71 1.83 -9.86
N VAL A 173 -8.76 1.52 -10.63
CA VAL A 173 -9.17 2.31 -11.81
C VAL A 173 -9.64 3.70 -11.40
N LEU A 174 -10.49 3.83 -10.37
CA LEU A 174 -10.99 5.11 -9.86
C LEU A 174 -9.85 6.07 -9.49
N TYR A 175 -8.79 5.52 -8.89
CA TYR A 175 -7.60 6.29 -8.48
C TYR A 175 -6.52 6.36 -9.56
N ARG A 176 -6.86 5.99 -10.80
CA ARG A 176 -6.02 6.11 -11.99
C ARG A 176 -4.65 5.48 -11.78
N VAL A 177 -4.59 4.31 -11.15
CA VAL A 177 -3.36 3.53 -11.06
C VAL A 177 -3.03 3.04 -12.48
N GLN A 178 -2.18 3.81 -13.18
CA GLN A 178 -1.84 3.52 -14.57
C GLN A 178 -1.00 2.25 -14.64
N ALA A 179 -1.42 1.34 -15.51
CA ALA A 179 -0.83 0.02 -15.64
C ALA A 179 0.27 -0.03 -16.73
N GLY A 180 0.71 1.10 -17.26
CA GLY A 180 1.79 1.18 -18.25
C GLY A 180 3.16 1.05 -17.58
N ALA A 181 4.06 0.25 -18.15
CA ALA A 181 5.45 0.15 -17.67
C ALA A 181 6.24 1.46 -17.85
N ALA A 182 5.78 2.35 -18.74
CA ALA A 182 6.37 3.66 -19.00
C ALA A 182 5.93 4.74 -18.00
N ASP A 183 4.82 4.53 -17.27
CA ASP A 183 4.26 5.52 -16.35
C ASP A 183 4.73 5.23 -14.92
N THR A 184 5.54 6.12 -14.34
CA THR A 184 6.01 5.94 -12.96
C THR A 184 4.84 6.03 -11.98
N LEU A 185 4.65 5.00 -11.14
CA LEU A 185 3.65 5.04 -10.08
C LEU A 185 3.97 6.18 -9.10
N THR A 186 3.02 7.10 -8.95
CA THR A 186 3.17 8.23 -8.04
C THR A 186 3.13 7.76 -6.57
N PRO A 187 3.69 8.53 -5.62
CA PRO A 187 3.53 8.25 -4.19
C PRO A 187 2.06 8.03 -3.77
N PHE A 188 1.14 8.80 -4.36
CA PHE A 188 -0.30 8.64 -4.15
C PHE A 188 -0.81 7.28 -4.64
N SER A 189 -0.39 6.85 -5.83
CA SER A 189 -0.73 5.53 -6.38
C SER A 189 -0.19 4.40 -5.49
N LEU A 190 1.03 4.51 -4.97
CA LEU A 190 1.62 3.53 -4.05
C LEU A 190 0.82 3.42 -2.74
N ALA A 191 0.45 4.56 -2.15
CA ALA A 191 -0.38 4.58 -0.95
C ALA A 191 -1.79 3.99 -1.18
N THR A 192 -2.36 4.24 -2.36
CA THR A 192 -3.65 3.68 -2.78
C THR A 192 -3.59 2.16 -2.89
N VAL A 193 -2.53 1.63 -3.53
CA VAL A 193 -2.30 0.19 -3.64
C VAL A 193 -2.09 -0.42 -2.25
N ASP A 194 -1.23 0.16 -1.40
CA ASP A 194 -1.00 -0.30 -0.02
C ASP A 194 -2.30 -0.41 0.78
N ALA A 195 -3.18 0.60 0.68
CA ALA A 195 -4.46 0.59 1.37
C ALA A 195 -5.41 -0.51 0.86
N ALA A 196 -5.46 -0.73 -0.46
CA ALA A 196 -6.27 -1.79 -1.06
C ALA A 196 -5.76 -3.19 -0.64
N LEU A 197 -4.45 -3.40 -0.62
CA LEU A 197 -3.86 -4.66 -0.16
C LEU A 197 -4.09 -4.88 1.34
N ALA A 198 -3.95 -3.83 2.16
CA ALA A 198 -4.23 -3.90 3.59
C ALA A 198 -5.69 -4.28 3.88
N ALA A 199 -6.63 -3.65 3.18
CA ALA A 199 -8.05 -3.99 3.29
C ALA A 199 -8.32 -5.42 2.83
N SER A 200 -7.67 -5.86 1.75
CA SER A 200 -7.81 -7.22 1.21
C SER A 200 -7.31 -8.27 2.21
N TYR A 201 -6.18 -8.00 2.87
CA TYR A 201 -5.67 -8.86 3.94
C TYR A 201 -6.62 -8.93 5.14
N LEU A 202 -7.22 -7.81 5.54
CA LEU A 202 -8.25 -7.82 6.60
C LEU A 202 -9.49 -8.62 6.20
N LEU A 203 -9.95 -8.48 4.96
CA LEU A 203 -11.09 -9.25 4.44
C LEU A 203 -10.78 -10.74 4.53
N PHE A 204 -9.60 -11.16 4.04
CA PHE A 204 -9.17 -12.55 4.10
C PHE A 204 -9.18 -13.08 5.55
N ARG A 205 -8.70 -12.29 6.52
CA ARG A 205 -8.76 -12.63 7.94
C ARG A 205 -10.20 -12.80 8.46
N ASN A 206 -11.09 -11.90 8.09
CA ASN A 206 -12.48 -11.93 8.53
C ASN A 206 -13.24 -13.11 7.91
N ILE A 207 -12.99 -13.43 6.65
CA ILE A 207 -13.52 -14.64 5.98
C ILE A 207 -12.98 -15.92 6.65
N GLY A 208 -11.70 -15.94 7.02
CA GLY A 208 -11.11 -17.05 7.79
C GLY A 208 -11.86 -17.28 9.11
N LYS A 209 -12.07 -16.20 9.89
CA LYS A 209 -12.86 -16.24 11.14
C LYS A 209 -14.29 -16.72 10.90
N ALA A 210 -14.99 -16.17 9.91
CA ALA A 210 -16.38 -16.52 9.60
C ALA A 210 -16.54 -17.99 9.21
N THR A 211 -15.53 -18.58 8.55
CA THR A 211 -15.51 -20.00 8.17
C THR A 211 -14.95 -20.93 9.26
N GLY A 212 -14.66 -20.41 10.46
CA GLY A 212 -14.10 -21.20 11.57
C GLY A 212 -12.68 -21.70 11.31
N ARG A 213 -12.00 -21.19 10.29
CA ARG A 213 -10.62 -21.54 9.97
C ARG A 213 -9.69 -20.51 10.62
N ALA A 214 -8.92 -20.95 11.61
CA ALA A 214 -7.84 -20.14 12.14
C ALA A 214 -6.84 -19.83 11.02
N LEU A 215 -6.48 -18.55 10.90
CA LEU A 215 -5.38 -18.05 10.08
C LEU A 215 -4.19 -17.73 10.97
#